data_AF-A0A2E0L2R6-F1
#
_entry.id   AF-A0A2E0L2R6-F1
#
_cell.length_a   1.000
_cell.length_b   1.000
_cell.length_c   1.000
_cell.angle_alpha   90.00
_cell.angle_beta   90.00
_cell.angle_gamma   90.00
#
_symmetry.space_group_name_H-M   'P 1'
#
loop_
_entity.id
_entity.type
_entity.pdbx_description
1 polymer ?
#
loop_
_entity_poly.entity_id
_entity_poly.type
_entity_poly.pdbx_seq_one_letter_code
_entity_poly.pdbx_strand_id
1 'polypeptide(L)'
;MSGELPLPLTAHKQVRLARRLLDQSYDTPITIEDLSREVALSPYHLIRTFKDAYHQTPHQYLVGRRIARAKELLRNSDLSVTEICVAVGFESLGSFSTLFRNVAGLSPSAYRNNSQPATNKAYIPLCVCLLHGIEDQPDL
;
A
#
# COMPACT_ATOMS: atom_id res chain seq x y z
N MET A 1 8.61 -7.09 3.30
CA MET A 1 7.91 -8.19 4.01
C MET A 1 6.46 -7.76 4.23
N SER A 2 5.67 -7.76 3.16
CA SER A 2 4.22 -7.59 3.26
C SER A 2 3.70 -8.89 3.84
N GLY A 3 3.62 -8.94 5.17
CA GLY A 3 3.17 -10.11 5.90
C GLY A 3 1.74 -10.41 5.46
N GLU A 4 1.57 -11.43 4.63
CA GLU A 4 0.30 -12.14 4.53
C GLU A 4 -0.06 -12.58 5.94
N LEU A 5 -0.96 -11.85 6.58
CA LEU A 5 -1.53 -12.28 7.84
C LEU A 5 -2.20 -13.63 7.55
N PRO A 6 -1.71 -14.75 8.14
CA PRO A 6 -2.29 -16.06 7.89
C PRO A 6 -3.78 -15.98 8.25
N LEU A 7 -4.62 -16.40 7.31
CA LEU A 7 -6.06 -16.33 7.48
C LEU A 7 -6.45 -17.10 8.75
N PRO A 8 -7.27 -16.53 9.65
CA PRO A 8 -7.79 -17.29 10.77
C PRO A 8 -8.53 -18.49 10.21
N LEU A 9 -8.15 -19.70 10.65
CA LEU A 9 -8.78 -20.96 10.20
C LEU A 9 -10.28 -21.02 10.54
N THR A 10 -10.73 -20.13 11.43
CA THR A 10 -12.12 -19.93 11.87
C THR A 10 -12.91 -18.90 11.06
N ALA A 11 -12.29 -18.14 10.15
CA ALA A 11 -12.99 -17.11 9.38
C ALA A 11 -13.92 -17.75 8.33
N HIS A 12 -15.23 -17.53 8.46
CA HIS A 12 -16.24 -18.02 7.52
C HIS A 12 -15.93 -17.57 6.07
N LYS A 13 -16.32 -18.41 5.09
CA LYS A 13 -16.06 -18.19 3.65
C LYS A 13 -16.39 -16.77 3.18
N GLN A 14 -17.47 -16.18 3.68
CA GLN A 14 -17.90 -14.81 3.37
C GLN A 14 -16.88 -13.75 3.80
N VAL A 15 -16.30 -13.88 5.00
CA VAL A 15 -15.31 -12.93 5.54
C VAL A 15 -14.00 -12.98 4.76
N ARG A 16 -13.61 -14.16 4.29
CA ARG A 16 -12.48 -14.33 3.37
C ARG A 16 -12.74 -13.71 2.01
N LEU A 17 -13.96 -13.86 1.49
CA LEU A 17 -14.35 -13.24 0.23
C LEU A 17 -14.34 -11.71 0.35
N ALA A 18 -14.89 -11.16 1.43
CA ALA A 18 -14.87 -9.72 1.69
C ALA A 18 -13.44 -9.16 1.68
N ARG A 19 -12.50 -9.83 2.35
CA ARG A 19 -11.08 -9.44 2.31
C ARG A 19 -10.53 -9.45 0.89
N ARG A 20 -10.80 -10.50 0.11
CA ARG A 20 -10.34 -10.59 -1.28
C ARG A 20 -10.87 -9.43 -2.13
N LEU A 21 -12.14 -9.06 -1.99
CA LEU A 21 -12.73 -7.94 -2.71
C LEU A 21 -12.04 -6.62 -2.34
N LEU A 22 -11.80 -6.39 -1.04
CA LEU A 22 -11.05 -5.22 -0.57
C LEU A 22 -9.60 -5.21 -1.10
N ASP A 23 -8.98 -6.37 -1.25
CA ASP A 23 -7.62 -6.50 -1.78
C ASP A 23 -7.53 -6.27 -3.30
N GLN A 24 -8.59 -6.58 -4.04
CA GLN A 24 -8.63 -6.47 -5.51
C GLN A 24 -9.09 -5.10 -5.99
N SER A 25 -9.92 -4.41 -5.20
CA SER A 25 -10.60 -3.18 -5.62
C SER A 25 -10.28 -2.01 -4.68
N TYR A 26 -9.12 -2.03 -4.04
CA TYR A 26 -8.74 -1.03 -3.03
C TYR A 26 -8.71 0.41 -3.57
N ASP A 27 -8.47 0.57 -4.86
CA ASP A 27 -8.33 1.83 -5.58
C ASP A 27 -9.68 2.49 -5.92
N THR A 28 -10.76 1.73 -5.84
CA THR A 28 -12.12 2.22 -6.07
C THR A 28 -12.85 2.56 -4.77
N PRO A 29 -13.81 3.50 -4.79
CA PRO A 29 -14.68 3.74 -3.65
C PRO A 29 -15.59 2.51 -3.46
N ILE A 30 -15.43 1.81 -2.34
CA ILE A 30 -16.25 0.66 -1.96
C ILE A 30 -16.96 0.99 -0.66
N THR A 31 -18.30 0.95 -0.68
CA THR A 31 -19.11 1.12 0.53
C THR A 31 -19.27 -0.21 1.25
N ILE A 32 -19.65 -0.14 2.54
CA ILE A 32 -19.94 -1.37 3.28
C ILE A 32 -21.17 -2.08 2.72
N GLU A 33 -22.13 -1.34 2.16
CA GLU A 33 -23.32 -1.84 1.50
C GLU A 33 -22.98 -2.66 0.25
N ASP A 34 -22.06 -2.18 -0.57
CA ASP A 34 -21.57 -2.91 -1.75
C ASP A 34 -20.91 -4.22 -1.34
N LEU A 35 -19.98 -4.14 -0.37
CA LEU A 35 -19.27 -5.31 0.12
C LEU A 35 -20.22 -6.35 0.74
N SER A 36 -21.24 -5.88 1.45
CA SER A 36 -22.27 -6.70 2.11
C SER A 36 -23.11 -7.48 1.09
N ARG A 37 -23.47 -6.83 -0.02
CA ARG A 37 -24.23 -7.43 -1.12
C ARG A 37 -23.45 -8.57 -1.78
N GLU A 38 -22.18 -8.34 -2.05
CA GLU A 38 -21.30 -9.33 -2.70
C GLU A 38 -21.06 -10.58 -1.85
N VAL A 39 -21.02 -10.43 -0.52
CA VAL A 39 -20.77 -11.56 0.40
C VAL A 39 -22.02 -12.13 1.05
N ALA A 40 -23.20 -11.63 0.67
CA ALA A 40 -24.51 -12.01 1.20
C ALA A 40 -24.60 -11.95 2.74
N LEU A 41 -24.05 -10.89 3.33
CA LEU A 41 -24.15 -10.60 4.77
C LEU A 41 -24.79 -9.24 4.99
N SER A 42 -25.42 -9.03 6.15
CA SER A 42 -25.81 -7.67 6.54
C SER A 42 -24.55 -6.84 6.87
N PRO A 43 -24.56 -5.50 6.68
CA PRO A 43 -23.43 -4.64 7.01
C PRO A 43 -22.93 -4.80 8.44
N TYR A 44 -23.85 -4.87 9.40
CA TYR A 44 -23.51 -5.06 10.81
C TYR A 44 -22.82 -6.41 11.07
N HIS A 45 -23.36 -7.49 10.50
CA HIS A 45 -22.78 -8.82 10.68
C HIS A 45 -21.41 -8.92 10.00
N LEU A 46 -21.25 -8.32 8.82
CA LEU A 46 -19.97 -8.25 8.12
C LEU A 46 -18.93 -7.48 8.93
N ILE A 47 -19.25 -6.28 9.43
CA ILE A 47 -18.30 -5.49 10.25
C ILE A 47 -17.87 -6.29 11.48
N ARG A 48 -18.83 -6.89 12.21
CA ARG A 48 -18.54 -7.68 13.42
C ARG A 48 -17.67 -8.89 13.12
N THR A 49 -18.09 -9.73 12.19
CA THR A 49 -17.35 -10.97 11.86
C THR A 49 -15.98 -10.69 11.22
N PHE A 50 -15.86 -9.62 10.43
CA PHE A 50 -14.57 -9.20 9.88
C PHE A 50 -13.65 -8.69 10.98
N LYS A 51 -14.16 -7.92 11.96
CA LYS A 51 -13.38 -7.47 13.11
C LYS A 51 -12.97 -8.62 14.03
N ASP A 52 -13.85 -9.58 14.26
CA ASP A 52 -13.54 -10.76 15.07
C ASP A 52 -12.45 -11.61 14.41
N ALA A 53 -12.45 -11.70 13.07
CA ALA A 53 -11.46 -12.44 12.30
C ALA A 53 -10.12 -11.71 12.11
N TYR A 54 -10.13 -10.42 11.77
CA TYR A 54 -8.93 -9.67 11.36
C TYR A 54 -8.52 -8.55 12.32
N HIS A 55 -9.20 -8.46 13.48
CA HIS A 55 -8.97 -7.46 14.54
C HIS A 55 -9.10 -6.00 14.09
N GLN A 56 -9.75 -5.76 12.96
CA GLN A 56 -9.97 -4.44 12.38
C GLN A 56 -11.26 -4.42 11.58
N THR A 57 -11.87 -3.26 11.40
CA THR A 57 -13.08 -3.15 10.55
C THR A 57 -12.70 -3.23 9.06
N PRO A 58 -13.66 -3.57 8.16
CA PRO A 58 -13.42 -3.55 6.71
C PRO A 58 -12.85 -2.22 6.22
N HIS A 59 -13.35 -1.09 6.72
CA HIS A 59 -12.85 0.24 6.38
C HIS A 59 -11.40 0.46 6.84
N GLN A 60 -11.06 0.06 8.08
CA GLN A 60 -9.68 0.16 8.58
C GLN A 60 -8.71 -0.69 7.76
N TYR A 61 -9.15 -1.90 7.36
CA TYR A 61 -8.38 -2.77 6.48
C TYR A 61 -8.12 -2.11 5.12
N LEU A 62 -9.17 -1.59 4.49
CA LEU A 62 -9.08 -0.91 3.20
C LEU A 62 -8.11 0.28 3.26
N VAL A 63 -8.22 1.13 4.28
CA VAL A 63 -7.29 2.23 4.51
C VAL A 63 -5.85 1.73 4.64
N GLY A 64 -5.62 0.67 5.43
CA GLY A 64 -4.29 0.07 5.59
C GLY A 64 -3.72 -0.42 4.26
N ARG A 65 -4.54 -1.08 3.44
CA ARG A 65 -4.18 -1.53 2.08
C ARG A 65 -3.81 -0.36 1.16
N ARG A 66 -4.62 0.70 1.15
CA ARG A 66 -4.34 1.92 0.36
C ARG A 66 -3.03 2.57 0.76
N ILE A 67 -2.76 2.69 2.07
CA ILE A 67 -1.48 3.25 2.56
C ILE A 67 -0.30 2.35 2.23
N ALA A 68 -0.44 1.03 2.34
CA ALA A 68 0.61 0.09 1.94
C ALA A 68 0.95 0.26 0.46
N ARG A 69 -0.06 0.35 -0.42
CA ARG A 69 0.15 0.60 -1.84
C ARG A 69 0.76 1.97 -2.12
N ALA A 70 0.33 3.01 -1.41
CA ALA A 70 0.92 4.35 -1.53
C ALA A 70 2.40 4.35 -1.17
N LYS A 71 2.81 3.63 -0.11
CA LYS A 71 4.22 3.46 0.24
C LYS A 71 5.00 2.79 -0.88
N GLU A 72 4.47 1.75 -1.51
CA GLU A 72 5.11 1.09 -2.65
C GLU A 72 5.30 2.05 -3.84
N LEU A 73 4.26 2.81 -4.21
CA LEU A 73 4.31 3.77 -5.30
C LEU A 73 5.31 4.91 -5.00
N LEU A 74 5.31 5.44 -3.77
CA LEU A 74 6.25 6.49 -3.37
C LEU A 74 7.73 6.07 -3.50
N ARG A 75 8.01 4.77 -3.37
CA ARG A 75 9.35 4.19 -3.43
C ARG A 75 9.78 3.82 -4.84
N ASN A 76 8.84 3.36 -5.66
CA ASN A 76 9.15 2.64 -6.89
C ASN A 76 8.64 3.35 -8.16
N SER A 77 8.02 4.54 -8.04
CA SER A 77 7.57 5.31 -9.19
C SER A 77 7.80 6.82 -9.04
N ASP A 78 7.83 7.50 -10.18
CA ASP A 78 8.00 8.95 -10.28
C ASP A 78 6.69 9.74 -10.20
N LEU A 79 5.57 9.06 -9.96
CA LEU A 79 4.25 9.70 -9.84
C LEU A 79 4.27 10.79 -8.76
N SER A 80 3.64 11.92 -8.98
CA SER A 80 3.46 12.95 -7.96
C SER A 80 2.64 12.42 -6.79
N VAL A 81 2.76 13.08 -5.62
CA VAL A 81 1.96 12.71 -4.44
C VAL A 81 0.45 12.81 -4.73
N THR A 82 0.06 13.77 -5.56
CA THR A 82 -1.33 13.95 -6.01
C THR A 82 -1.80 12.79 -6.89
N GLU A 83 -1.00 12.34 -7.84
CA GLU A 83 -1.33 11.18 -8.68
C GLU A 83 -1.42 9.90 -7.84
N ILE A 84 -0.52 9.71 -6.88
CA ILE A 84 -0.57 8.57 -5.96
C ILE A 84 -1.84 8.61 -5.11
N CYS A 85 -2.22 9.78 -4.59
CA CYS A 85 -3.44 9.96 -3.81
C CYS A 85 -4.68 9.44 -4.56
N VAL A 86 -4.82 9.84 -5.83
CA VAL A 86 -5.91 9.40 -6.70
C VAL A 86 -5.79 7.91 -7.02
N ALA A 87 -4.59 7.44 -7.37
CA ALA A 87 -4.34 6.06 -7.77
C ALA A 87 -4.61 5.03 -6.65
N VAL A 88 -4.52 5.43 -5.38
CA VAL A 88 -4.88 4.56 -4.25
C VAL A 88 -6.30 4.80 -3.73
N GLY A 89 -7.11 5.61 -4.43
CA GLY A 89 -8.54 5.78 -4.16
C GLY A 89 -8.89 6.81 -3.08
N PHE A 90 -8.02 7.79 -2.78
CA PHE A 90 -8.40 8.94 -1.93
C PHE A 90 -8.92 10.10 -2.79
N GLU A 91 -10.01 10.71 -2.33
CA GLU A 91 -10.65 11.85 -2.99
C GLU A 91 -9.92 13.18 -2.72
N SER A 92 -9.19 13.28 -1.61
CA SER A 92 -8.51 14.51 -1.22
C SER A 92 -7.08 14.29 -0.76
N LEU A 93 -6.19 15.15 -1.25
CA LEU A 93 -4.77 15.15 -0.90
C LEU A 93 -4.54 15.43 0.59
N GLY A 94 -5.36 16.30 1.20
CA GLY A 94 -5.25 16.67 2.61
C GLY A 94 -5.57 15.49 3.55
N SER A 95 -6.67 14.79 3.29
CA SER A 95 -7.05 13.60 4.06
C SER A 95 -6.03 12.49 3.88
N PHE A 96 -5.59 12.25 2.64
CA PHE A 96 -4.52 11.29 2.35
C PHE A 96 -3.24 11.63 3.11
N SER A 97 -2.75 12.87 3.02
CA SER A 97 -1.47 13.26 3.61
C SER A 97 -1.48 13.14 5.14
N THR A 98 -2.59 13.53 5.77
CA THR A 98 -2.78 13.41 7.22
C THR A 98 -2.78 11.95 7.65
N LEU A 99 -3.58 11.12 6.98
CA LEU A 99 -3.71 9.71 7.30
C LEU A 99 -2.41 8.95 7.02
N PHE A 100 -1.75 9.25 5.90
CA PHE A 100 -0.45 8.68 5.57
C PHE A 100 0.57 9.00 6.65
N ARG A 101 0.66 10.25 7.10
CA ARG A 101 1.56 10.65 8.19
C ARG A 101 1.24 9.91 9.48
N ASN A 102 -0.03 9.76 9.84
CA ASN A 102 -0.43 9.04 11.05
C ASN A 102 -0.02 7.56 11.01
N VAL A 103 -0.06 6.93 9.83
CA VAL A 103 0.26 5.50 9.66
C VAL A 103 1.74 5.24 9.36
N ALA A 104 2.42 6.17 8.69
CA ALA A 104 3.80 6.03 8.22
C ALA A 104 4.83 6.81 9.06
N GLY A 105 4.38 7.72 9.93
CA GLY A 105 5.23 8.61 10.73
C GLY A 105 5.78 9.83 9.99
N LEU A 106 5.80 9.79 8.65
CA LEU A 106 6.33 10.85 7.78
C LEU A 106 5.28 11.30 6.76
N SER A 107 5.41 12.53 6.25
CA SER A 107 4.58 12.98 5.12
C SER A 107 4.95 12.17 3.84
N PRO A 108 4.03 12.05 2.86
CA PRO A 108 4.32 11.33 1.62
C PRO A 108 5.61 11.78 0.92
N SER A 109 5.84 13.10 0.80
CA SER A 109 7.05 13.66 0.19
C SER A 109 8.32 13.34 1.01
N ALA A 110 8.26 13.46 2.34
CA ALA A 110 9.39 13.10 3.20
C ALA A 110 9.68 11.60 3.18
N TYR A 111 8.64 10.77 3.04
CA TYR A 111 8.75 9.33 2.91
C TYR A 111 9.47 8.95 1.60
N ARG A 112 9.13 9.60 0.48
CA ARG A 112 9.84 9.44 -0.79
C ARG A 112 11.31 9.80 -0.67
N ASN A 113 11.61 10.99 -0.14
CA ASN A 113 12.98 11.48 -0.05
C ASN A 113 13.88 10.60 0.83
N ASN A 114 13.31 9.94 1.86
CA ASN A 114 14.05 8.97 2.68
C ASN A 114 14.18 7.58 2.04
N SER A 115 13.28 7.24 1.11
CA SER A 115 13.24 5.91 0.51
C SER A 115 13.98 5.82 -0.81
N GLN A 116 14.17 6.95 -1.50
CA GLN A 116 15.17 7.00 -2.55
C GLN A 116 16.52 6.72 -1.88
N PRO A 117 17.29 5.70 -2.33
CA PRO A 117 18.69 5.69 -1.98
C PRO A 117 19.20 7.07 -2.35
N ALA A 118 19.93 7.73 -1.45
CA ALA A 118 20.61 8.96 -1.80
C ALA A 118 21.20 8.72 -3.19
N THR A 119 20.82 9.51 -4.18
CA THR A 119 21.42 9.49 -5.51
C THR A 119 22.85 10.01 -5.40
N ASN A 120 23.62 9.44 -4.47
CA ASN A 120 25.00 9.18 -4.69
C ASN A 120 25.02 8.22 -5.87
N LYS A 121 25.09 8.79 -7.07
CA LYS A 121 25.80 8.20 -8.20
C LYS A 121 27.12 7.75 -7.61
N ALA A 122 27.16 6.52 -7.08
CA ALA A 122 28.34 5.95 -6.47
C ALA A 122 29.32 5.84 -7.63
N TYR A 123 30.14 6.87 -7.76
CA TYR A 123 31.27 6.89 -8.66
C TYR A 123 32.15 5.74 -8.19
N ILE A 124 32.04 4.60 -8.86
CA ILE A 124 32.95 3.48 -8.63
C ILE A 124 34.29 4.02 -9.14
N PRO A 125 35.28 4.28 -8.27
CA PRO A 125 36.54 4.82 -8.73
C PRO A 125 37.17 3.82 -9.71
N LEU A 126 37.71 4.31 -10.82
CA LEU A 126 38.21 3.49 -11.93
C LEU A 126 39.15 2.37 -11.47
N CYS A 127 39.89 2.57 -10.37
CA CYS A 127 40.73 1.55 -9.78
C CYS A 127 39.97 0.29 -9.34
N VAL A 128 38.74 0.42 -8.84
CA VAL A 128 37.87 -0.69 -8.46
C VAL A 128 37.33 -1.40 -9.70
N CYS A 129 36.99 -0.69 -10.78
CA CYS A 129 36.62 -1.31 -12.06
C CYS A 129 37.79 -2.08 -12.69
N LEU A 130 39.00 -1.53 -12.64
CA LEU A 130 40.24 -2.14 -13.15
C LEU A 130 40.67 -3.37 -12.33
N LEU A 131 40.54 -3.33 -11.00
CA LEU A 131 40.90 -4.44 -10.11
C LEU A 131 39.94 -5.63 -10.22
N HIS A 132 38.68 -5.37 -10.57
CA HIS A 132 37.64 -6.39 -10.66
C HIS A 132 37.21 -6.74 -12.11
N GLY A 133 37.82 -6.10 -13.12
CA GLY A 133 37.55 -6.40 -14.53
C GLY A 133 36.13 -6.05 -15.01
N ILE A 134 35.53 -5.00 -14.47
CA ILE A 134 34.19 -4.53 -14.87
C ILE A 134 34.37 -3.50 -15.99
N GLU A 135 34.03 -3.85 -17.22
CA GLU A 135 34.03 -2.93 -18.36
C GLU A 135 32.79 -2.02 -18.30
N ASP A 136 33.01 -0.74 -18.06
CA ASP A 136 31.99 0.31 -18.09
C ASP A 136 31.73 0.65 -19.58
N GLN A 137 30.59 0.23 -20.15
CA GLN A 137 30.13 0.80 -21.42
C GLN A 137 29.38 2.11 -21.10
N PRO A 138 29.85 3.27 -21.58
CA PRO A 138 29.08 4.49 -21.47
C PRO A 138 27.96 4.46 -22.51
N ASP A 139 26.72 4.37 -22.06
CA ASP A 139 25.55 4.57 -22.89
C ASP A 139 25.57 6.02 -23.44
N LEU A 140 25.48 6.14 -24.77
CA LEU A 140 25.50 7.39 -25.54
C LEU A 140 24.22 8.22 -25.32
#